data_AF-A0AAX0L4N6-F1
#
_entry.id   AF-A0AAX0L4N6-F1
#
_cell.length_a   1.000
_cell.length_b   1.000
_cell.length_c   1.000
_cell.angle_alpha   90.00
_cell.angle_beta   90.00
_cell.angle_gamma   90.00
#
_symmetry.space_group_name_H-M   'P 1'
#
loop_
_entity.id
_entity.type
_entity.pdbx_description
1 polymer ?
#
loop_
_entity_poly.entity_id
_entity_poly.type
_entity_poly.pdbx_seq_one_letter_code
_entity_poly.pdbx_strand_id
1 'polypeptide(L)' 'MSEALDWPGLMRAGLHRLGLRPAEFWALTPAELALMLGEGATGARPMGRGRLEELIERFPDGLAANRRSER' A
#
# COMPACT_ATOMS: atom_id res chain seq x y z
N MET A 1 0.44 -16.31 4.66
CA MET A 1 0.21 -16.10 3.22
C MET A 1 -0.05 -14.62 3.04
N SER A 2 0.89 -13.87 2.48
CA SER A 2 0.64 -12.45 2.20
C SER A 2 -0.28 -12.41 0.99
N GLU A 3 -1.56 -12.11 1.19
CA GLU A 3 -2.48 -11.88 0.09
C GLU A 3 -1.94 -10.72 -0.76
N ALA A 4 -1.85 -10.93 -2.07
CA ALA A 4 -1.58 -9.85 -2.99
C ALA A 4 -2.74 -8.86 -2.92
N LEU A 5 -2.43 -7.57 -2.87
CA LEU A 5 -3.45 -6.53 -2.94
C LEU A 5 -4.25 -6.67 -4.24
N ASP A 6 -5.58 -6.69 -4.17
CA ASP A 6 -6.47 -6.72 -5.33
C ASP A 6 -6.45 -5.38 -6.07
N TRP A 7 -5.38 -5.17 -6.83
CA TRP A 7 -5.18 -4.00 -7.69
C TRP A 7 -6.33 -3.79 -8.69
N PRO A 8 -6.79 -4.82 -9.43
CA PRO A 8 -7.93 -4.67 -10.32
C PRO A 8 -9.20 -4.21 -9.61
N GLY A 9 -9.50 -4.73 -8.42
CA GLY A 9 -10.62 -4.28 -7.60
C GLY A 9 -10.47 -2.81 -7.20
N LEU A 10 -9.28 -2.42 -6.74
CA LEU A 10 -8.97 -1.06 -6.33
C LEU A 10 -9.11 -0.06 -7.49
N MET A 11 -8.62 -0.39 -8.68
CA MET A 11 -8.73 0.49 -9.86
C MET A 11 -10.18 0.63 -10.33
N ARG A 12 -10.99 -0.43 -10.29
CA ARG A 12 -12.42 -0.34 -10.59
C ARG A 12 -13.14 0.54 -9.57
N ALA A 13 -12.80 0.41 -8.29
CA ALA A 13 -13.41 1.22 -7.25
C ALA A 13 -13.02 2.71 -7.36
N GLY A 14 -11.74 3.01 -7.59
CA GLY A 14 -11.24 4.39 -7.70
C GLY A 14 -11.60 5.08 -9.02
N LEU A 15 -11.24 4.47 -10.16
CA LEU A 15 -11.35 5.13 -11.46
C LEU A 15 -12.75 5.06 -12.06
N HIS A 16 -13.50 3.97 -11.78
CA HIS A 16 -14.84 3.79 -12.35
C HIS A 16 -15.96 4.14 -11.36
N ARG A 17 -15.89 3.66 -10.11
CA ARG A 17 -16.98 3.87 -9.14
C ARG A 17 -16.93 5.24 -8.47
N LEU A 18 -15.76 5.70 -8.04
CA LEU A 18 -15.57 7.06 -7.50
C LEU A 18 -15.39 8.12 -8.61
N GLY A 19 -15.14 7.68 -9.86
CA GLY A 19 -14.98 8.58 -11.00
C GLY A 19 -13.72 9.44 -10.93
N LEU A 20 -12.71 9.03 -10.16
CA LEU A 20 -11.45 9.76 -10.03
C LEU A 20 -10.70 9.75 -11.34
N ARG A 21 -10.11 10.88 -11.72
CA ARG A 21 -9.12 10.89 -12.81
C ARG A 21 -7.89 10.11 -12.36
N PRO A 22 -7.13 9.48 -13.29
CA PRO A 22 -5.93 8.73 -12.93
C PRO A 22 -4.94 9.53 -12.07
N ALA A 23 -4.75 10.82 -12.36
CA ALA A 23 -3.88 11.69 -11.58
C ALA A 23 -4.37 11.90 -10.15
N GLU A 24 -5.69 12.03 -9.95
CA GLU A 24 -6.28 12.20 -8.61
C GLU A 24 -6.14 10.91 -7.81
N PHE A 25 -6.44 9.77 -8.43
CA PHE A 25 -6.27 8.46 -7.80
C PHE A 25 -4.85 8.22 -7.31
N TRP A 26 -3.83 8.56 -8.11
CA TRP A 26 -2.42 8.40 -7.72
C TRP A 26 -1.91 9.48 -6.77
N ALA A 27 -2.60 10.61 -6.66
CA ALA A 27 -2.27 11.66 -5.68
C ALA A 27 -2.83 11.35 -4.28
N LEU A 28 -3.85 10.49 -4.17
CA LEU A 28 -4.46 10.11 -2.91
C LEU A 28 -3.55 9.18 -2.11
N THR A 29 -3.52 9.39 -0.79
CA THR A 29 -3.01 8.39 0.13
C THR A 29 -3.98 7.20 0.22
N PRO A 30 -3.51 5.98 0.53
CA PRO A 30 -4.38 4.82 0.74
C PRO A 30 -5.45 5.05 1.82
N ALA A 31 -5.15 5.88 2.83
CA ALA A 31 -6.09 6.23 3.90
C ALA A 31 -7.24 7.11 3.38
N GLU A 32 -6.95 8.10 2.54
CA GLU A 32 -7.97 8.95 1.92
C GLU A 32 -8.84 8.15 0.94
N LEU A 33 -8.24 7.24 0.18
CA LEU A 33 -8.98 6.35 -0.71
C LEU A 33 -9.94 5.44 0.08
N ALA A 34 -9.48 4.82 1.18
CA ALA A 34 -10.33 4.00 2.03
C ALA A 34 -11.51 4.79 2.62
N LEU A 35 -11.26 6.01 3.08
CA LEU A 35 -12.30 6.91 3.57
C LEU A 35 -13.35 7.20 2.49
N MET A 36 -12.93 7.52 1.26
CA MET A 36 -13.83 7.77 0.12
C MET A 36 -14.63 6.54 -0.29
N LEU A 37 -14.08 5.34 -0.11
CA LEU A 37 -14.77 4.08 -0.37
C LEU A 37 -15.82 3.72 0.69
N GLY A 38 -15.96 4.53 1.75
CA GLY A 38 -16.85 4.25 2.87
C GLY A 38 -16.29 3.21 3.84
N GLU A 39 -15.06 2.74 3.61
CA GLU A 39 -14.28 1.97 4.57
C GLU A 39 -13.59 2.95 5.52
N GLY A 40 -14.41 3.64 6.32
CA GLY A 40 -13.92 4.64 7.26
C GLY A 40 -12.93 4.02 8.23
N ALA A 41 -11.63 4.17 7.93
CA ALA A 41 -10.47 3.70 8.70
C ALA A 41 -10.77 2.49 9.60
N THR A 42 -11.40 1.45 9.05
CA THR A 42 -11.93 0.34 9.83
C THR A 42 -10.78 -0.55 10.27
N GLY A 43 -10.16 -0.19 11.39
CA GLY A 43 -9.32 -1.10 12.18
C GLY A 43 -7.81 -1.04 11.95
N ALA A 44 -7.29 -0.16 11.08
CA ALA A 44 -5.84 0.05 10.97
C ALA A 44 -5.33 0.85 12.18
N ARG A 45 -5.11 0.17 13.31
CA ARG A 45 -4.41 0.76 14.45
C ARG A 45 -3.03 1.21 13.95
N PRO A 46 -2.61 2.47 14.18
CA PRO A 46 -1.29 2.92 13.79
C PRO A 46 -0.24 1.95 14.34
N MET A 47 0.69 1.53 13.48
CA MET A 47 1.75 0.61 13.87
C MET A 47 2.52 1.19 15.07
N GLY A 48 2.60 0.41 16.15
CA GLY A 48 3.42 0.78 17.31
C GLY A 48 4.90 0.72 16.95
N ARG A 49 5.71 1.50 17.67
CA ARG A 49 7.17 1.58 17.46
C ARG A 49 7.86 0.21 17.52
N GLY A 50 7.52 -0.63 18.49
CA GLY A 50 8.11 -1.98 18.60
C GLY A 50 7.83 -2.86 17.38
N ARG A 51 6.63 -2.75 16.79
CA ARG A 51 6.29 -3.50 15.57
C ARG A 51 7.09 -3.03 14.35
N LEU A 52 7.41 -1.74 14.29
CA LEU A 52 8.28 -1.20 13.25
C LEU A 52 9.72 -1.69 13.42
N GLU A 53 10.24 -1.72 14.66
CA GLU A 53 11.57 -2.25 14.98
C GLU A 53 11.69 -3.73 14.56
N GLU A 54 10.69 -4.56 14.90
CA GLU A 54 10.61 -5.96 14.44
C GLU A 54 10.66 -6.10 12.90
N LEU A 55 10.03 -5.17 12.16
CA LEU A 55 10.04 -5.21 10.70
C LEU A 55 11.41 -4.85 10.12
N ILE A 56 12.08 -3.86 10.69
CA ILE A 56 13.43 -3.46 10.29
C ILE A 56 14.40 -4.63 10.51
N GLU A 57 14.30 -5.34 11.63
CA GLU A 57 15.12 -6.53 11.90
C GLU A 57 14.80 -7.68 10.94
N ARG A 58 13.52 -7.87 10.58
CA ARG A 58 13.07 -8.98 9.74
C ARG A 58 13.32 -8.77 8.25
N PHE A 59 13.34 -7.52 7.79
CA PHE A 59 13.56 -7.14 6.41
C PHE A 59 14.68 -6.08 6.33
N PRO A 60 15.93 -6.46 6.65
CA PRO A 60 17.04 -5.53 6.55
C PRO A 60 17.28 -5.21 5.06
N ASP A 61 17.28 -3.93 4.72
CA ASP A 61 17.58 -3.46 3.37
C ASP A 61 19.06 -3.69 3.04
N GLY A 62 19.37 -4.91 2.59
CA GLY A 62 20.68 -5.28 2.08
C GLY A 62 20.80 -5.01 0.58
N LEU A 63 21.98 -4.54 0.15
CA LEU A 63 22.47 -4.36 -1.23
C LEU A 63 22.43 -5.63 -2.13
N ALA A 64 21.54 -6.60 -1.89
CA ALA A 64 21.39 -7.81 -2.70
C ALA A 64 20.85 -7.51 -4.12
N ALA A 65 20.32 -6.30 -4.37
CA ALA A 65 19.97 -5.83 -5.70
C ALA A 65 21.20 -5.49 -6.57
N ASN A 66 22.40 -5.31 -5.99
CA ASN A 66 23.59 -4.92 -6.76
C ASN A 66 24.27 -6.09 -7.50
N ARG A 67 23.87 -7.36 -7.28
CA ARG A 67 24.48 -8.54 -7.94
C ARG A 67 23.74 -9.09 -9.17
N ARG A 68 22.61 -8.49 -9.57
CA ARG A 68 21.88 -8.88 -10.80
C ARG A 68 22.24 -8.04 -12.04
N SER A 69 23.16 -7.07 -11.92
CA SER A 69 23.59 -6.21 -13.03
C SER A 69 24.87 -6.67 -13.74
N GLU A 70 25.51 -7.76 -13.31
CA GLU A 70 26.81 -8.22 -13.86
C GLU A 70 26.76 -9.62 -14.50
N ARG A 71 25.60 -10.10 -14.96
CA ARG A 71 25.52 -11.29 -15.82
C ARG A 71 24.61 -11.09 -17.00
#